data_AF-A0A4Y2D3N1-F1
#
_entry.id   AF-A0A4Y2D3N1-F1
#
_cell.length_a   1.000
_cell.length_b   1.000
_cell.length_c   1.000
_cell.angle_alpha   90.00
_cell.angle_beta   90.00
_cell.angle_gamma   90.00
#
_symmetry.space_group_name_H-M   'P 1'
#
loop_
_entity.id
_entity.type
_entity.pdbx_description
1 polymer ?
#
loop_
_entity_poly.entity_id
_entity_poly.type
_entity_poly.pdbx_seq_one_letter_code
_entity_poly.pdbx_strand_id
1 'polypeptide(L)'
;MGFPREIQCDNGTSFTSQLTTEFFERFGIKVTHSSVHHPQSNPVERFHRTLKRLLKVLCLQSGEDWEKNLPATLLALRTVTHESTGFSPAELVHGKNLRTPEVLLYEHCINPQESESSVTEYVFELINKMRRCQDLAVERMTEVQVKRKAWYDKNAVRRKFQVGDQVLLVLATSKPNKMAVQWTGPGVLENCESFAVPYLDDIAIYSNNWEDHLKHVNEVLKRIGDANLTIKPSKCKFAQNRTKYLGHVVGSGVRTPAEAKIKAVLDFPTPTSKTQIRAFLWISWVLRALC
;
A
#
# COMPACT_ATOMS: atom_id res chain seq x y z
N MET A 1 -16.37 10.92 -7.42
CA MET A 1 -15.36 10.33 -6.52
C MET A 1 -14.52 11.47 -5.94
N GLY A 2 -14.22 11.45 -4.64
CA GLY A 2 -13.37 12.45 -3.98
C GLY A 2 -11.90 12.00 -3.86
N PHE A 3 -11.06 12.80 -3.20
CA PHE A 3 -9.66 12.45 -2.96
C PHE A 3 -9.53 11.30 -1.96
N PRO A 4 -8.73 10.26 -2.26
CA PRO A 4 -8.51 9.14 -1.35
C PRO A 4 -7.62 9.54 -0.18
N ARG A 5 -7.77 8.86 0.97
CA ARG A 5 -6.91 9.07 2.15
C ARG A 5 -5.54 8.40 2.02
N GLU A 6 -5.50 7.25 1.37
CA GLU A 6 -4.30 6.46 1.16
C GLU A 6 -4.33 5.87 -0.26
N ILE A 7 -3.17 5.83 -0.90
CA ILE A 7 -2.98 5.19 -2.21
C ILE A 7 -1.83 4.21 -2.07
N GLN A 8 -2.04 2.99 -2.59
CA GLN A 8 -0.98 2.02 -2.74
C GLN A 8 -0.47 2.02 -4.19
N CYS A 9 0.82 2.26 -4.39
CA CYS A 9 1.47 2.34 -5.70
C CYS A 9 2.64 1.35 -5.79
N ASP A 10 3.11 1.07 -7.00
CA ASP A 10 4.42 0.46 -7.18
C ASP A 10 5.55 1.49 -7.03
N ASN A 11 6.80 1.04 -7.14
CA ASN A 11 7.98 1.91 -7.17
C ASN A 11 8.24 2.45 -8.59
N GLY A 12 7.19 2.63 -9.40
CA GLY A 12 7.30 3.24 -10.72
C GLY A 12 7.79 4.69 -10.62
N THR A 13 8.67 5.09 -11.54
CA THR A 13 9.30 6.41 -11.53
C THR A 13 8.30 7.57 -11.59
N SER A 14 7.13 7.35 -12.20
CA SER A 14 6.02 8.31 -12.21
C SER A 14 5.42 8.55 -10.83
N PHE A 15 5.40 7.54 -9.95
CA PHE A 15 4.84 7.63 -8.60
C PHE A 15 5.87 8.06 -7.55
N THR A 16 7.16 7.99 -7.88
CA THR A 16 8.27 8.46 -7.02
C THR A 16 8.82 9.83 -7.43
N SER A 17 8.23 10.46 -8.45
CA SER A 17 8.69 11.76 -8.93
C SER A 17 8.43 12.86 -7.91
N GLN A 18 9.29 13.88 -7.86
CA GLN A 18 9.15 14.99 -6.90
C GLN A 18 7.79 15.69 -7.04
N LEU A 19 7.34 15.93 -8.27
CA LEU A 19 6.04 16.55 -8.55
C LEU A 19 4.89 15.73 -7.97
N THR A 20 4.95 14.42 -8.13
CA THR A 20 3.90 13.50 -7.67
C THR A 20 3.89 13.39 -6.15
N THR A 21 5.07 13.37 -5.50
CA THR A 21 5.18 13.41 -4.04
C THR A 21 4.63 14.72 -3.47
N GLU A 22 4.98 15.87 -4.06
CA GLU A 22 4.43 17.17 -3.64
C GLU A 22 2.91 17.24 -3.81
N PHE A 23 2.38 16.67 -4.89
CA PHE A 23 0.94 16.54 -5.09
C PHE A 23 0.30 15.75 -3.94
N PHE A 24 0.81 14.56 -3.64
CA PHE A 24 0.26 13.73 -2.56
C PHE A 24 0.34 14.41 -1.19
N GLU A 25 1.46 15.09 -0.89
CA GLU A 25 1.62 15.84 0.36
C GLU A 25 0.62 17.00 0.49
N ARG A 26 0.44 17.80 -0.57
CA ARG A 26 -0.50 18.94 -0.55
C ARG A 26 -1.95 18.51 -0.38
N PHE A 27 -2.33 17.37 -0.95
CA PHE A 27 -3.67 16.81 -0.82
C PHE A 27 -3.83 15.91 0.43
N GLY A 28 -2.79 15.76 1.26
CA GLY A 28 -2.84 14.95 2.47
C GLY A 28 -3.04 13.45 2.22
N ILE A 29 -2.59 12.97 1.06
CA ILE A 29 -2.73 11.59 0.62
C ILE A 29 -1.52 10.80 1.10
N LYS A 30 -1.74 9.76 1.92
CA LYS A 30 -0.67 8.85 2.32
C LYS A 30 -0.34 7.90 1.17
N VAL A 31 0.93 7.82 0.78
CA VAL A 31 1.39 6.89 -0.25
C VAL A 31 2.09 5.70 0.39
N THR A 32 1.65 4.50 0.04
CA THR A 32 2.28 3.25 0.47
C THR A 32 2.82 2.54 -0.77
N HIS A 33 4.14 2.37 -0.84
CA HIS A 33 4.75 1.68 -1.97
C HIS A 33 4.81 0.17 -1.74
N SER A 34 4.47 -0.63 -2.75
CA SER A 34 4.68 -2.08 -2.71
C SER A 34 6.17 -2.41 -2.74
N SER A 35 6.58 -3.46 -2.02
CA SER A 35 7.96 -3.95 -2.05
C SER A 35 8.42 -4.27 -3.48
N VAL A 36 9.71 -4.02 -3.74
CA VAL A 36 10.32 -4.30 -5.04
C VAL A 36 10.20 -5.82 -5.31
N HIS A 37 9.72 -6.18 -6.50
CA HIS A 37 9.61 -7.58 -6.98
C HIS A 37 8.58 -8.49 -6.27
N HIS A 38 7.61 -7.93 -5.55
CA HIS A 38 6.45 -8.68 -5.04
C HIS A 38 5.13 -8.19 -5.70
N PRO A 39 4.92 -8.46 -7.00
CA PRO A 39 3.72 -7.99 -7.74
C PRO A 39 2.41 -8.54 -7.16
N GLN A 40 2.48 -9.65 -6.42
CA GLN A 40 1.35 -10.23 -5.69
C GLN A 40 0.74 -9.27 -4.64
N SER A 41 1.51 -8.29 -4.16
CA SER A 41 1.06 -7.31 -3.18
C SER A 41 0.17 -6.21 -3.78
N ASN A 42 0.08 -6.12 -5.11
CA ASN A 42 -0.73 -5.10 -5.78
C ASN A 42 -2.00 -5.71 -6.42
N PRO A 43 -3.19 -5.53 -5.82
CA PRO A 43 -4.44 -6.08 -6.37
C PRO A 43 -4.82 -5.49 -7.73
N VAL A 44 -4.24 -4.34 -8.11
CA VAL A 44 -4.52 -3.64 -9.37
C VAL A 44 -4.09 -4.48 -10.58
N GLU A 45 -3.05 -5.30 -10.49
CA GLU A 45 -2.64 -6.16 -11.60
C GLU A 45 -3.73 -7.18 -11.99
N ARG A 46 -4.45 -7.70 -10.99
CA ARG A 46 -5.56 -8.63 -11.24
C ARG A 46 -6.71 -7.92 -11.92
N PHE A 47 -7.00 -6.68 -11.51
CA PHE A 47 -7.98 -5.83 -12.17
C PHE A 47 -7.60 -5.55 -13.64
N HIS A 48 -6.35 -5.18 -13.91
CA HIS A 48 -5.84 -4.95 -15.26
C HIS A 48 -5.99 -6.18 -16.16
N ARG A 49 -5.79 -7.39 -15.61
CA ARG A 49 -5.98 -8.64 -16.37
C ARG A 49 -7.43 -8.82 -16.82
N THR A 50 -8.38 -8.59 -15.92
CA THR A 50 -9.82 -8.68 -16.24
C THR A 50 -10.22 -7.61 -17.25
N LEU A 51 -9.76 -6.37 -17.05
CA LEU A 51 -10.01 -5.26 -17.97
C LEU A 51 -9.52 -5.56 -19.39
N LYS A 52 -8.27 -6.03 -19.53
CA LYS A 52 -7.70 -6.42 -20.82
C LYS A 52 -8.48 -7.55 -21.48
N ARG A 53 -8.95 -8.54 -20.71
CA ARG A 53 -9.74 -9.66 -21.23
C ARG A 53 -11.06 -9.17 -21.83
N LEU A 54 -11.78 -8.30 -21.12
CA LEU A 54 -13.05 -7.74 -21.60
C LEU A 54 -12.85 -6.82 -22.81
N LEU A 55 -11.84 -5.95 -22.77
CA LEU A 55 -11.48 -5.10 -23.91
C LEU A 55 -11.17 -5.95 -25.15
N LYS A 56 -10.41 -7.04 -25.00
CA LYS A 56 -10.10 -7.93 -26.11
C LYS A 56 -11.36 -8.53 -26.75
N VAL A 57 -12.32 -8.97 -25.96
CA VAL A 57 -13.60 -9.52 -26.46
C VAL A 57 -14.40 -8.45 -27.20
N LEU A 58 -14.49 -7.24 -26.65
CA LEU A 58 -15.24 -6.14 -27.26
C LEU A 58 -14.57 -5.61 -28.53
N CYS A 59 -13.23 -5.54 -28.57
CA CYS A 59 -12.51 -5.11 -29.77
C CYS A 59 -12.60 -6.14 -30.90
N LEU A 60 -12.76 -7.43 -30.60
CA LEU A 60 -13.03 -8.46 -31.61
C LEU A 60 -14.42 -8.30 -32.27
N GLN A 61 -15.39 -7.72 -31.57
CA GLN A 61 -16.76 -7.55 -32.08
C GLN A 61 -17.01 -6.17 -32.72
N SER A 62 -16.45 -5.11 -32.15
CA SER A 62 -16.78 -3.72 -32.49
C SER A 62 -15.63 -2.93 -33.14
N GLY A 63 -14.51 -3.60 -33.48
CA GLY A 63 -13.32 -3.00 -34.12
C GLY A 63 -12.16 -2.72 -33.15
N GLU A 64 -10.96 -2.49 -33.70
CA GLU A 64 -9.69 -2.38 -32.94
C GLU A 64 -9.57 -1.13 -32.05
N ASP A 65 -10.52 -0.18 -32.14
CA ASP A 65 -10.54 1.04 -31.34
C ASP A 65 -10.91 0.76 -29.88
N TRP A 66 -9.93 0.34 -29.09
CA TRP A 66 -10.10 0.03 -27.66
C TRP A 66 -10.61 1.23 -26.84
N GLU A 67 -10.29 2.46 -27.25
CA GLU A 67 -10.73 3.69 -26.56
C GLU A 67 -12.26 3.85 -26.61
N LYS A 68 -12.89 3.55 -27.76
CA LYS A 68 -14.35 3.60 -27.92
C LYS A 68 -15.05 2.53 -27.08
N ASN A 69 -14.38 1.40 -26.86
CA ASN A 69 -14.89 0.26 -26.08
C ASN A 69 -14.62 0.40 -24.57
N LEU A 70 -13.81 1.37 -24.15
CA LEU A 70 -13.44 1.56 -22.75
C LEU A 70 -14.65 1.92 -21.84
N PRO A 71 -15.55 2.85 -22.21
CA PRO A 71 -16.73 3.16 -21.39
C PRO A 71 -17.63 1.94 -21.17
N ALA A 72 -17.90 1.16 -22.22
CA ALA A 72 -18.70 -0.06 -22.14
C ALA A 72 -18.04 -1.11 -21.24
N THR A 73 -16.71 -1.28 -21.36
CA THR A 73 -15.96 -2.19 -20.50
C THR A 73 -16.01 -1.77 -19.03
N LEU A 74 -15.82 -0.49 -18.75
CA LEU A 74 -15.88 0.03 -17.39
C LEU A 74 -17.28 -0.08 -16.80
N LEU A 75 -18.33 0.08 -17.60
CA LEU A 75 -19.72 -0.13 -17.17
C LEU A 75 -19.95 -1.60 -16.77
N ALA A 76 -19.49 -2.56 -17.60
CA ALA A 76 -19.57 -3.98 -17.29
C ALA A 76 -18.82 -4.31 -15.99
N LEU A 77 -17.59 -3.80 -15.82
CA LEU A 77 -16.81 -4.03 -14.60
C LEU A 77 -17.44 -3.42 -13.34
N ARG A 78 -18.23 -2.35 -13.46
CA ARG A 78 -18.91 -1.72 -12.32
C ARG A 78 -20.20 -2.41 -11.92
N THR A 79 -20.84 -3.15 -12.83
CA THR A 79 -22.16 -3.78 -12.63
C THR A 79 -22.08 -5.27 -12.31
N VAL A 80 -20.98 -5.93 -12.67
CA VAL A 80 -20.73 -7.34 -12.37
C VAL A 80 -20.40 -7.55 -10.89
N THR A 81 -21.01 -8.55 -10.28
CA THR A 81 -20.73 -8.96 -8.90
C THR A 81 -19.38 -9.67 -8.82
N HIS A 82 -18.54 -9.27 -7.86
CA HIS A 82 -17.23 -9.88 -7.66
C HIS A 82 -17.31 -10.96 -6.58
N GLU A 83 -16.80 -12.17 -6.84
CA GLU A 83 -16.84 -13.29 -5.87
C GLU A 83 -16.20 -12.97 -4.52
N SER A 84 -15.16 -12.12 -4.51
CA SER A 84 -14.45 -11.74 -3.29
C SER A 84 -15.26 -10.84 -2.36
N THR A 85 -16.12 -9.99 -2.91
CA THR A 85 -16.94 -9.05 -2.15
C THR A 85 -18.39 -9.50 -2.06
N GLY A 86 -18.87 -10.33 -2.98
CA GLY A 86 -20.28 -10.73 -3.11
C GLY A 86 -21.18 -9.64 -3.71
N PHE A 87 -20.66 -8.43 -3.90
CA PHE A 87 -21.37 -7.26 -4.42
C PHE A 87 -20.65 -6.69 -5.64
N SER A 88 -21.38 -5.97 -6.49
CA SER A 88 -20.80 -5.19 -7.57
C SER A 88 -20.17 -3.89 -7.04
N PRO A 89 -19.14 -3.33 -7.71
CA PRO A 89 -18.57 -2.05 -7.32
C PRO A 89 -19.60 -0.90 -7.29
N ALA A 90 -20.58 -0.91 -8.20
CA ALA A 90 -21.65 0.09 -8.20
C ALA A 90 -22.51 0.04 -6.94
N GLU A 91 -22.87 -1.17 -6.48
CA GLU A 91 -23.66 -1.35 -5.26
C GLU A 91 -22.90 -0.86 -4.02
N LEU A 92 -21.59 -1.08 -3.95
CA LEU A 92 -20.78 -0.65 -2.81
C LEU A 92 -20.60 0.87 -2.73
N VAL A 93 -20.59 1.55 -3.88
CA VAL A 93 -20.38 3.00 -3.96
C VAL A 93 -21.71 3.78 -3.94
N HIS A 94 -22.75 3.24 -4.58
CA HIS A 94 -24.02 3.94 -4.80
C HIS A 94 -25.22 3.32 -4.08
N GLY A 95 -25.05 2.17 -3.41
CA GLY A 95 -26.13 1.46 -2.72
C GLY A 95 -27.14 0.75 -3.63
N LYS A 96 -26.96 0.88 -4.95
CA LYS A 96 -27.77 0.27 -6.00
C LYS A 96 -26.92 -0.07 -7.20
N ASN A 97 -27.36 -1.06 -7.98
CA ASN A 97 -26.73 -1.33 -9.26
C ASN A 97 -27.07 -0.21 -10.26
N LEU A 98 -26.21 -0.01 -11.26
CA LEU A 98 -26.47 0.98 -12.31
C LEU A 98 -27.64 0.49 -13.17
N ARG A 99 -28.50 1.41 -13.64
CA ARG A 99 -29.58 1.07 -14.58
C ARG A 99 -28.95 0.66 -15.91
N THR A 100 -28.85 -0.65 -16.12
CA THR A 100 -28.49 -1.24 -17.41
C THR A 100 -29.74 -1.42 -18.27
N PRO A 101 -29.61 -1.60 -19.60
CA PRO A 101 -30.75 -1.91 -20.45
C PRO A 101 -31.57 -3.11 -19.95
N GLU A 102 -30.93 -4.12 -19.37
CA GLU A 102 -31.58 -5.28 -18.73
C GLU A 102 -32.45 -4.87 -17.53
N VAL A 103 -31.93 -4.03 -16.64
CA VAL A 103 -32.68 -3.53 -15.47
C VAL A 103 -33.85 -2.65 -15.91
N LEU A 104 -33.68 -1.83 -16.95
CA LEU A 104 -34.77 -1.01 -17.49
C LEU A 104 -35.89 -1.86 -18.08
N LEU A 105 -35.56 -2.95 -18.78
CA LEU A 105 -36.56 -3.90 -19.29
C LEU A 105 -37.33 -4.55 -18.13
N TYR A 106 -36.64 -4.91 -17.04
CA TYR A 106 -37.26 -5.49 -15.85
C TYR A 106 -38.15 -4.48 -15.08
N GLU A 107 -37.67 -3.26 -14.85
CA GLU A 107 -38.42 -2.16 -14.22
C GLU A 107 -39.70 -1.84 -15.00
N HIS A 108 -39.64 -1.84 -16.34
CA HIS A 108 -40.79 -1.57 -17.21
C HIS A 108 -41.83 -2.70 -17.19
N CYS A 109 -41.39 -3.94 -16.98
CA CYS A 109 -42.27 -5.11 -16.99
C CYS A 109 -42.97 -5.40 -15.65
N ILE A 110 -42.42 -4.95 -14.52
CA ILE A 110 -42.85 -5.44 -13.19
C ILE A 110 -43.41 -4.38 -12.25
N ASN A 111 -43.26 -3.07 -12.49
CA ASN A 111 -43.65 -2.07 -11.48
C ASN A 111 -45.11 -2.18 -10.96
N PRO A 112 -45.31 -2.32 -9.64
CA PRO A 112 -46.44 -1.70 -8.97
C PRO A 112 -45.90 -0.72 -7.90
N GLN A 113 -46.03 0.58 -8.20
CA GLN A 113 -46.05 1.67 -7.22
C GLN A 113 -44.79 1.81 -6.34
N GLU A 114 -43.86 2.69 -6.74
CA GLU A 114 -42.92 3.28 -5.80
C GLU A 114 -43.74 4.00 -4.71
N SER A 115 -43.67 3.50 -3.48
CA SER A 115 -44.26 4.14 -2.32
C SER A 115 -43.70 5.57 -2.22
N GLU A 116 -44.57 6.58 -2.12
CA GLU A 116 -44.16 7.97 -1.84
C GLU A 116 -43.61 8.07 -0.39
N SER A 117 -42.44 7.52 -0.15
CA SER A 117 -41.71 7.72 1.10
C SER A 117 -41.16 9.14 1.16
N SER A 118 -41.17 9.74 2.35
CA SER A 118 -40.48 11.02 2.56
C SER A 118 -39.02 10.91 2.12
N VAL A 119 -38.50 11.97 1.49
CA VAL A 119 -37.09 12.05 1.03
C VAL A 119 -36.12 11.69 2.16
N THR A 120 -36.44 12.06 3.40
CA THR A 120 -35.62 11.74 4.58
C THR A 120 -35.57 10.23 4.87
N GLU A 121 -36.70 9.54 4.77
CA GLU A 121 -36.81 8.12 5.05
C GLU A 121 -36.05 7.30 4.01
N TYR A 122 -36.20 7.64 2.72
CA TYR A 122 -35.42 7.05 1.63
C TYR A 122 -33.91 7.25 1.82
N VAL A 123 -33.48 8.45 2.21
CA VAL A 123 -32.04 8.73 2.46
C VAL A 123 -31.52 7.89 3.63
N PHE A 124 -32.29 7.75 4.72
CA PHE A 124 -31.90 6.90 5.85
C PHE A 124 -31.82 5.43 5.45
N GLU A 125 -32.81 4.93 4.71
CA GLU A 125 -32.82 3.55 4.22
C GLU A 125 -31.62 3.27 3.30
N LEU A 126 -31.32 4.19 2.38
CA LEU A 126 -30.18 4.08 1.48
C LEU A 126 -28.84 4.07 2.23
N ILE A 127 -28.66 4.96 3.21
CA ILE A 127 -27.45 4.99 4.05
C ILE A 127 -27.29 3.68 4.82
N ASN A 128 -28.37 3.18 5.43
CA ASN A 128 -28.35 1.92 6.18
C ASN A 128 -28.04 0.73 5.27
N LYS A 129 -28.62 0.69 4.08
CA LYS A 129 -28.35 -0.33 3.07
C LYS A 129 -26.89 -0.29 2.61
N MET A 130 -26.35 0.89 2.28
CA MET A 130 -24.95 1.05 1.90
C MET A 130 -24.00 0.56 2.99
N ARG A 131 -24.28 0.92 4.25
CA ARG A 131 -23.48 0.50 5.40
C ARG A 131 -23.49 -1.02 5.56
N ARG A 132 -24.68 -1.63 5.50
CA ARG A 132 -24.84 -3.09 5.57
C ARG A 132 -24.11 -3.82 4.44
N CYS A 133 -24.20 -3.32 3.21
CA CYS A 133 -23.46 -3.90 2.08
C CYS A 133 -21.94 -3.81 2.29
N GLN A 134 -21.45 -2.69 2.82
CA GLN A 134 -20.03 -2.53 3.14
C GLN A 134 -19.59 -3.49 4.25
N ASP A 135 -20.36 -3.62 5.33
CA ASP A 135 -20.04 -4.51 6.45
C ASP A 135 -19.96 -5.97 5.98
N LEU A 136 -20.96 -6.43 5.22
CA LEU A 136 -20.98 -7.77 4.63
C LEU A 136 -19.84 -8.01 3.62
N ALA A 137 -19.50 -6.99 2.82
CA ALA A 137 -18.38 -7.08 1.89
C ALA A 137 -17.04 -7.24 2.63
N VAL A 138 -16.86 -6.51 3.74
CA VAL A 138 -15.66 -6.63 4.59
C VAL A 138 -15.56 -8.02 5.21
N GLU A 139 -16.65 -8.53 5.79
CA GLU A 139 -16.71 -9.89 6.33
C GLU A 139 -16.36 -10.95 5.28
N ARG A 140 -16.94 -10.85 4.08
CA ARG A 140 -16.63 -11.81 3.01
C ARG A 140 -15.19 -11.70 2.52
N MET A 141 -14.65 -10.49 2.43
CA MET A 141 -13.25 -10.29 2.06
C MET A 141 -12.30 -10.91 3.08
N THR A 142 -12.57 -10.78 4.39
CA THR A 142 -11.73 -11.38 5.43
C THR A 142 -11.79 -12.91 5.39
N GLU A 143 -12.97 -13.50 5.21
CA GLU A 143 -13.12 -14.95 5.03
C GLU A 143 -12.33 -15.47 3.81
N VAL A 144 -12.47 -14.78 2.66
CA VAL A 144 -11.76 -15.13 1.43
C VAL A 144 -10.25 -14.98 1.62
N GLN A 145 -9.79 -13.97 2.36
CA GLN A 145 -8.39 -13.77 2.68
C GLN A 145 -7.83 -14.90 3.55
N VAL A 146 -8.57 -15.34 4.57
CA VAL A 146 -8.19 -16.47 5.44
C VAL A 146 -8.07 -17.76 4.60
N LYS A 147 -9.07 -18.05 3.76
CA LYS A 147 -9.04 -19.22 2.87
C LYS A 147 -7.85 -19.19 1.90
N ARG A 148 -7.56 -18.02 1.31
CA ARG A 148 -6.40 -17.83 0.42
C ARG A 148 -5.08 -18.02 1.14
N LYS A 149 -4.94 -17.51 2.38
CA LYS A 149 -3.75 -17.69 3.20
C LYS A 149 -3.51 -19.17 3.52
N ALA A 150 -4.55 -19.88 3.98
CA ALA A 150 -4.46 -21.31 4.27
C ALA A 150 -4.05 -22.13 3.04
N TRP A 151 -4.58 -21.78 1.86
CA TRP A 151 -4.21 -22.43 0.60
C TRP A 151 -2.76 -22.14 0.19
N TYR A 152 -2.31 -20.89 0.32
CA TYR A 152 -0.91 -20.51 0.05
C TYR A 152 0.05 -21.23 1.00
N ASP A 153 -0.27 -21.23 2.29
CA ASP A 153 0.56 -21.84 3.34
C ASP A 153 0.68 -23.37 3.18
N LYS A 154 -0.27 -24.04 2.50
CA LYS A 154 -0.24 -25.49 2.26
C LYS A 154 1.00 -25.97 1.50
N ASN A 155 1.49 -25.15 0.57
CA ASN A 155 2.69 -25.46 -0.24
C ASN A 155 3.88 -24.56 0.12
N ALA A 156 3.72 -23.67 1.12
CA ALA A 156 4.77 -22.76 1.52
C ALA A 156 5.80 -23.49 2.40
N VAL A 157 7.02 -23.64 1.89
CA VAL A 157 8.14 -24.16 2.68
C VAL A 157 8.59 -23.08 3.68
N ARG A 158 8.31 -23.29 4.97
CA ARG A 158 8.81 -22.43 6.04
C ARG A 158 10.31 -22.63 6.20
N ARG A 159 11.10 -21.73 5.64
CA ARG A 159 12.55 -21.67 5.86
C ARG A 159 12.80 -20.90 7.16
N LYS A 160 13.37 -21.58 8.16
CA LYS A 160 13.94 -20.94 9.35
C LYS A 160 15.45 -20.87 9.13
N PHE A 161 16.03 -19.70 9.36
CA PHE A 161 17.46 -19.49 9.22
C PHE A 161 18.08 -19.29 10.60
N GLN A 162 19.25 -19.89 10.83
CA GLN A 162 20.06 -19.69 12.02
C GLN A 162 21.31 -18.88 11.67
N VAL A 163 21.85 -18.20 12.68
CA VAL A 163 23.14 -17.51 12.58
C VAL A 163 24.21 -18.57 12.26
N GLY A 164 24.94 -18.38 11.16
CA GLY A 164 25.93 -19.31 10.63
C GLY A 164 25.48 -20.08 9.39
N ASP A 165 24.19 -20.08 9.04
CA ASP A 165 23.72 -20.76 7.83
C ASP A 165 24.24 -20.06 6.57
N GLN A 166 24.71 -20.87 5.61
CA GLN A 166 25.05 -20.39 4.28
C GLN A 166 23.77 -20.19 3.46
N VAL A 167 23.48 -18.92 3.15
CA VAL A 167 22.33 -18.53 2.34
C VAL A 167 22.78 -17.98 1.00
N LEU A 168 22.07 -18.39 -0.05
CA LEU A 168 22.23 -17.80 -1.38
C LEU A 168 21.30 -16.60 -1.48
N LEU A 169 21.87 -15.43 -1.78
CA LEU A 169 21.10 -14.21 -1.98
C LEU A 169 20.70 -14.14 -3.45
N VAL A 170 19.41 -13.94 -3.70
CA VAL A 170 18.91 -13.68 -5.05
C VAL A 170 19.00 -12.17 -5.30
N LEU A 171 20.07 -11.73 -5.94
CA LEU A 171 20.19 -10.34 -6.40
C LEU A 171 19.52 -10.21 -7.78
N ALA A 172 18.41 -9.49 -7.82
CA ALA A 172 17.67 -9.20 -9.05
C ALA A 172 18.20 -7.92 -9.74
N THR A 173 19.49 -7.88 -10.09
CA THR A 173 20.09 -6.81 -10.92
C THR A 173 21.22 -7.42 -11.74
N SER A 174 21.49 -7.17 -13.02
CA SER A 174 21.01 -6.20 -14.02
C SER A 174 21.47 -6.73 -15.40
N LYS A 175 20.60 -7.38 -16.20
CA LYS A 175 20.71 -7.64 -17.67
C LYS A 175 19.53 -8.51 -18.18
N PRO A 176 19.20 -8.52 -19.50
CA PRO A 176 17.83 -8.36 -20.03
C PRO A 176 16.94 -9.61 -20.02
N ASN A 177 17.34 -10.68 -19.34
CA ASN A 177 16.57 -11.91 -19.36
C ASN A 177 15.84 -12.05 -18.03
N LYS A 178 14.53 -11.75 -18.05
CA LYS A 178 13.54 -11.92 -16.97
C LYS A 178 13.44 -13.34 -16.37
N MET A 179 14.29 -14.26 -16.85
CA MET A 179 14.37 -15.68 -16.52
C MET A 179 15.71 -16.07 -15.87
N ALA A 180 16.73 -15.21 -15.89
CA ALA A 180 18.03 -15.51 -15.29
C ALA A 180 18.02 -15.08 -13.81
N VAL A 181 17.69 -16.00 -12.91
CA VAL A 181 17.92 -15.82 -11.48
C VAL A 181 19.42 -15.97 -11.26
N GLN A 182 20.12 -14.86 -11.01
CA GLN A 182 21.53 -14.90 -10.62
C GLN A 182 21.59 -15.06 -9.10
N TRP A 183 22.07 -16.22 -8.67
CA TRP A 183 22.39 -16.49 -7.27
C TRP A 183 23.79 -15.94 -6.99
N THR A 184 23.92 -15.14 -5.95
CA THR A 184 25.22 -14.66 -5.45
C THR A 184 25.44 -15.16 -4.02
N GLY A 185 26.69 -15.53 -3.71
CA GLY A 185 27.04 -16.20 -2.46
C GLY A 185 27.09 -17.72 -2.62
N PRO A 186 27.57 -18.47 -1.59
CA PRO A 186 27.02 -18.47 -0.24
C PRO A 186 27.48 -17.29 0.62
N GLY A 187 26.53 -16.58 1.22
CA GLY A 187 26.77 -15.63 2.31
C GLY A 187 26.47 -16.31 3.64
N VAL A 188 27.29 -16.07 4.67
CA VAL A 188 27.06 -16.58 6.02
C VAL A 188 26.19 -15.58 6.78
N LEU A 189 25.11 -16.04 7.41
CA LEU A 189 24.30 -15.21 8.30
C LEU A 189 25.06 -14.92 9.59
N GLU A 190 25.77 -13.80 9.67
CA GLU A 190 26.39 -13.35 10.93
C GLU A 190 25.51 -12.37 11.70
N ASN A 191 25.47 -12.52 13.02
CA ASN A 191 24.62 -11.75 13.91
C ASN A 191 25.26 -10.40 14.23
N CYS A 192 24.70 -9.30 13.73
CA CYS A 192 25.12 -7.93 14.07
C CYS A 192 24.10 -7.20 14.97
N GLU A 193 23.10 -7.91 15.52
CA GLU A 193 22.00 -7.32 16.29
C GLU A 193 22.45 -6.55 17.54
N SER A 194 23.69 -6.75 18.02
CA SER A 194 24.24 -6.03 19.18
C SER A 194 24.52 -4.55 18.93
N PHE A 195 24.87 -4.17 17.70
CA PHE A 195 25.30 -2.80 17.36
C PHE A 195 24.85 -2.31 15.98
N ALA A 196 24.16 -3.13 15.19
CA ALA A 196 23.61 -2.74 13.90
C ALA A 196 22.23 -3.35 13.67
N VAL A 197 21.27 -2.50 13.26
CA VAL A 197 19.92 -2.90 12.87
C VAL A 197 19.76 -2.70 11.36
N PRO A 198 19.73 -3.77 10.57
CA PRO A 198 19.36 -3.69 9.16
C PRO A 198 17.83 -3.60 9.03
N TYR A 199 17.36 -2.68 8.18
CA TYR A 199 15.96 -2.59 7.77
C TYR A 199 15.91 -2.29 6.27
N LEU A 200 15.53 -3.30 5.48
CA LEU A 200 15.51 -3.26 4.02
C LEU A 200 16.86 -2.76 3.46
N ASP A 201 16.88 -1.54 2.91
CA ASP A 201 18.04 -0.92 2.28
C ASP A 201 18.88 -0.06 3.25
N ASP A 202 18.41 0.16 4.48
CA ASP A 202 19.05 1.03 5.47
C ASP A 202 19.65 0.22 6.63
N ILE A 203 20.90 0.54 7.01
CA ILE A 203 21.56 -0.06 8.17
C ILE A 203 21.81 1.03 9.21
N ALA A 204 21.18 0.91 10.38
CA ALA A 204 21.44 1.79 11.51
C ALA A 204 22.51 1.18 12.42
N ILE A 205 23.63 1.87 12.60
CA ILE A 205 24.72 1.46 13.49
C ILE A 205 24.66 2.33 14.74
N TYR A 206 24.66 1.73 15.93
CA TYR A 206 24.59 2.45 17.19
C TYR A 206 25.64 1.93 18.17
N SER A 207 26.11 2.81 19.06
CA SER A 207 27.19 2.51 20.01
C SER A 207 27.14 3.49 21.18
N ASN A 208 27.66 3.09 22.32
CA ASN A 208 27.66 3.93 23.53
C ASN A 208 28.85 4.91 23.57
N ASN A 209 29.97 4.54 22.93
CA ASN A 209 31.22 5.28 22.95
C ASN A 209 31.75 5.52 21.53
N TRP A 210 32.50 6.60 21.32
CA TRP A 210 33.06 6.96 20.00
C TRP A 210 34.07 5.92 19.48
N GLU A 211 34.96 5.43 20.35
CA GLU A 211 35.98 4.45 19.99
C GLU A 211 35.34 3.14 19.52
N ASP A 212 34.31 2.68 20.22
CA ASP A 212 33.56 1.47 19.82
C ASP A 212 32.69 1.72 18.60
N HIS A 213 32.17 2.95 18.42
CA HIS A 213 31.43 3.31 17.22
C HIS A 213 32.28 3.20 15.96
N LEU A 214 33.53 3.67 16.00
CA LEU A 214 34.45 3.52 14.88
C LEU A 214 34.76 2.05 14.58
N LYS A 215 34.93 1.22 15.61
CA LYS A 215 35.09 -0.23 15.45
C LYS A 215 33.86 -0.85 14.77
N HIS A 216 32.66 -0.55 15.25
CA HIS A 216 31.40 -1.07 14.68
C HIS A 216 31.17 -0.60 13.24
N VAL A 217 31.42 0.67 12.94
CA VAL A 217 31.31 1.19 11.57
C VAL A 217 32.31 0.49 10.65
N ASN A 218 33.58 0.38 11.05
CA ASN A 218 34.60 -0.29 10.25
C ASN A 218 34.24 -1.77 10.01
N GLU A 219 33.74 -2.43 11.03
CA GLU A 219 33.33 -3.83 11.00
C GLU A 219 32.11 -4.05 10.06
N VAL A 220 31.12 -3.15 10.08
CA VAL A 220 29.98 -3.20 9.13
C VAL A 220 30.43 -2.88 7.70
N LEU A 221 31.27 -1.87 7.50
CA LEU A 221 31.78 -1.51 6.18
C LEU A 221 32.64 -2.64 5.58
N LYS A 222 33.46 -3.30 6.40
CA LYS A 222 34.25 -4.46 5.99
C LYS A 222 33.35 -5.61 5.54
N ARG A 223 32.31 -5.95 6.32
CA ARG A 223 31.33 -6.97 5.92
C ARG A 223 30.59 -6.63 4.63
N ILE A 224 30.22 -5.36 4.44
CA ILE A 224 29.58 -4.90 3.21
C ILE A 224 30.53 -5.08 2.01
N GLY A 225 31.82 -4.80 2.20
CA GLY A 225 32.87 -5.08 1.23
C GLY A 225 33.03 -6.57 0.94
N ASP A 226 33.10 -7.41 1.97
CA ASP A 226 33.24 -8.87 1.86
C ASP A 226 32.02 -9.51 1.16
N ALA A 227 30.83 -8.94 1.37
CA ALA A 227 29.59 -9.32 0.68
C ALA A 227 29.47 -8.75 -0.76
N ASN A 228 30.48 -8.01 -1.23
CA ASN A 228 30.52 -7.37 -2.54
C ASN A 228 29.34 -6.41 -2.79
N LEU A 229 28.84 -5.77 -1.74
CA LEU A 229 27.76 -4.78 -1.79
C LEU A 229 28.34 -3.36 -1.91
N THR A 230 27.73 -2.54 -2.75
CA THR A 230 28.20 -1.16 -2.98
C THR A 230 27.33 -0.16 -2.23
N ILE A 231 27.96 0.66 -1.38
CA ILE A 231 27.30 1.73 -0.65
C ILE A 231 27.43 3.03 -1.43
N LYS A 232 26.35 3.80 -1.55
CA LYS A 232 26.39 5.16 -2.11
C LYS A 232 26.78 6.15 -1.00
N PRO A 233 27.98 6.76 -1.02
CA PRO A 233 28.45 7.63 0.08
C PRO A 233 27.54 8.83 0.33
N SER A 234 26.96 9.40 -0.73
CA SER A 234 26.04 10.55 -0.64
C SER A 234 24.71 10.24 0.06
N LYS A 235 24.38 8.96 0.29
CA LYS A 235 23.21 8.55 1.08
C LYS A 235 23.57 8.18 2.52
N CYS A 236 24.85 8.10 2.86
CA CYS A 236 25.30 7.70 4.19
C CYS A 236 25.40 8.90 5.12
N LYS A 237 25.00 8.70 6.37
CA LYS A 237 25.15 9.68 7.45
C LYS A 237 25.94 9.04 8.56
N PHE A 238 27.19 9.46 8.72
CA PHE A 238 28.09 8.90 9.72
C PHE A 238 28.13 9.78 10.97
N ALA A 239 28.42 9.16 12.12
CA ALA A 239 28.79 9.86 13.35
C ALA A 239 27.79 10.94 13.81
N GLN A 240 26.48 10.68 13.66
CA GLN A 240 25.46 11.63 14.09
C GLN A 240 24.98 11.29 15.50
N ASN A 241 25.03 12.26 16.41
CA ASN A 241 24.43 12.11 17.76
C ASN A 241 22.92 11.84 17.71
N ARG A 242 22.26 12.33 16.65
CA ARG A 242 20.85 12.08 16.35
C ARG A 242 20.69 11.87 14.85
N THR A 243 19.96 10.84 14.45
CA THR A 243 19.66 10.60 13.03
C THR A 243 18.19 10.32 12.79
N LYS A 244 17.72 10.59 11.58
CA LYS A 244 16.37 10.25 11.15
C LYS A 244 16.35 8.80 10.72
N TYR A 245 15.57 7.97 11.39
CA TYR A 245 15.40 6.56 11.07
C TYR A 245 13.92 6.19 11.16
N LEU A 246 13.36 5.59 10.10
CA LEU A 246 11.95 5.19 10.00
C LEU A 246 10.92 6.28 10.39
N GLY A 247 11.21 7.55 10.07
CA GLY A 247 10.31 8.66 10.39
C GLY A 247 10.35 9.16 11.83
N HIS A 248 11.32 8.69 12.61
CA HIS A 248 11.67 9.17 13.96
C HIS A 248 13.06 9.82 13.95
N VAL A 249 13.34 10.67 14.93
CA VAL A 249 14.70 11.10 15.27
C VAL A 249 15.16 10.25 16.44
N VAL A 250 16.22 9.47 16.23
CA VAL A 250 16.77 8.54 17.21
C VAL A 250 18.16 9.03 17.61
N GLY A 251 18.42 9.13 18.91
CA GLY A 251 19.74 9.47 19.44
C GLY A 251 19.75 9.64 20.95
N SER A 252 20.90 9.41 21.57
CA SER A 252 21.10 9.51 23.03
C SER A 252 20.11 8.68 23.87
N GLY A 253 19.70 7.51 23.38
CA GLY A 253 18.74 6.63 24.06
C GLY A 253 17.29 7.09 24.00
N VAL A 254 16.98 8.18 23.28
CA VAL A 254 15.64 8.73 23.16
C VAL A 254 15.15 8.64 21.71
N ARG A 255 13.90 8.21 21.56
CA ARG A 255 13.16 8.27 20.29
C ARG A 255 12.21 9.44 20.33
N THR A 256 12.44 10.47 19.52
CA THR A 256 11.49 11.59 19.37
C THR A 256 10.82 11.55 17.99
N PRO A 257 9.54 11.96 17.88
CA PRO A 257 8.95 12.26 16.59
C PRO A 257 9.79 13.32 15.86
N ALA A 258 9.84 13.25 14.53
CA ALA A 258 10.56 14.26 13.75
C ALA A 258 9.97 15.66 13.97
N GLU A 259 10.83 16.69 14.07
CA GLU A 259 10.49 18.10 14.28
C GLU A 259 9.32 18.59 13.40
N ALA A 260 9.25 18.12 12.15
CA ALA A 260 8.18 18.47 11.20
C ALA A 260 6.79 18.04 11.69
N LYS A 261 6.69 16.90 12.38
CA LYS A 261 5.44 16.40 12.97
C LYS A 261 5.05 17.20 14.22
N ILE A 262 6.03 17.72 14.97
CA ILE A 262 5.81 18.55 16.16
C ILE A 262 5.38 19.96 15.74
N LYS A 263 6.06 20.56 14.76
CA LYS A 263 5.68 21.86 14.18
C LYS A 263 4.27 21.83 13.59
N ALA A 264 3.87 20.75 12.92
CA ALA A 264 2.51 20.61 12.40
C ALA A 264 1.40 20.70 13.48
N VAL A 265 1.72 20.44 14.75
CA VAL A 265 0.80 20.61 15.88
C VAL A 265 0.87 22.03 16.44
N LEU A 266 2.09 22.56 16.62
CA LEU A 266 2.32 23.89 17.19
C LEU A 266 1.79 24.98 16.26
N ASP A 267 1.96 24.82 14.96
CA ASP A 267 1.51 25.74 13.93
C ASP A 267 0.03 25.50 13.54
N PHE A 268 -0.64 24.52 14.17
CA PHE A 268 -2.05 24.25 13.89
C PHE A 268 -2.91 25.40 14.45
N PRO A 269 -3.64 26.15 13.60
CA PRO A 269 -4.42 27.30 14.06
C PRO A 269 -5.56 26.84 14.97
N THR A 270 -5.92 27.68 15.95
CA THR A 270 -7.02 27.39 16.89
C THR A 270 -8.28 27.01 16.11
N PRO A 271 -8.77 25.76 16.22
CA PRO A 271 -9.81 25.26 15.34
C PRO A 271 -11.15 25.94 15.62
N THR A 272 -11.75 26.55 14.59
CA THR A 272 -13.05 27.24 14.67
C THR A 272 -14.18 26.48 14.00
N SER A 273 -13.88 25.37 13.32
CA SER A 273 -14.86 24.54 12.63
C SER A 273 -14.75 23.06 13.01
N LYS A 274 -15.86 22.32 12.89
CA LYS A 274 -15.91 20.87 13.16
C LYS A 274 -14.89 20.07 12.31
N THR A 275 -14.56 20.54 11.12
CA THR A 275 -13.54 19.93 10.24
C THR A 275 -12.13 20.12 10.80
N GLN A 276 -11.81 21.31 11.29
CA GLN A 276 -10.50 21.61 11.91
C GLN A 276 -10.34 20.90 13.26
N ILE A 277 -11.40 20.77 14.06
CA ILE A 277 -11.37 19.98 15.30
C ILE A 277 -11.06 18.51 15.00
N ARG A 278 -11.70 17.92 13.96
CA ARG A 278 -11.42 16.53 13.55
C ARG A 278 -9.99 16.36 13.03
N ALA A 279 -9.46 17.33 12.30
CA ALA A 279 -8.07 17.31 11.84
C ALA A 279 -7.07 17.39 13.01
N PHE A 280 -7.32 18.28 13.98
CA PHE A 280 -6.48 18.41 15.18
C PHE A 280 -6.52 17.15 16.06
N LEU A 281 -7.71 16.59 16.32
CA LEU A 281 -7.86 15.34 17.06
C LEU A 281 -7.17 14.17 16.36
N TRP A 282 -7.19 14.13 15.04
CA TRP A 282 -6.49 13.12 14.25
C TRP A 282 -4.96 13.23 14.37
N ILE A 283 -4.41 14.44 14.26
CA ILE A 283 -2.98 14.71 14.45
C ILE A 283 -2.54 14.34 15.89
N SER A 284 -3.33 14.72 16.90
CA SER A 284 -3.09 14.40 18.31
C SER A 284 -3.09 12.89 18.56
N TRP A 285 -4.04 12.16 17.96
CA TRP A 285 -4.15 10.70 18.10
C TRP A 285 -3.00 9.95 17.43
N VAL A 286 -2.54 10.40 16.25
CA VAL A 286 -1.38 9.84 15.55
C VAL A 286 -0.09 9.99 16.37
N LEU A 287 0.10 11.11 17.06
CA LEU A 287 1.26 11.31 17.93
C LEU A 287 1.20 10.46 19.20
N ARG A 288 0.00 10.26 19.75
CA ARG A 288 -0.22 9.42 20.93
C ARG A 288 0.05 7.93 20.68
N ALA A 289 -0.05 7.48 19.43
CA ALA A 289 0.30 6.12 19.02
C ALA A 289 1.81 5.94 18.71
N LEU A 290 2.59 7.03 18.66
CA LEU A 290 4.01 7.05 18.28
C LEU A 290 4.97 7.36 19.46
N CYS A 291 4.45 7.84 20.59
CA CYS A 291 5.15 7.88 21.88
C CYS A 291 5.03 6.52 22.55
#